data_AF-A0A1G2BW86-F1
#
_entry.id   AF-A0A1G2BW86-F1
#
_cell.length_a   1.000
_cell.length_b   1.000
_cell.length_c   1.000
_cell.angle_alpha   90.00
_cell.angle_beta   90.00
_cell.angle_gamma   90.00
#
_symmetry.space_group_name_H-M   'P 1'
#
loop_
_entity.id
_entity.type
_entity.pdbx_description
1 polymer ?
#
loop_
_entity_poly.entity_id
_entity_poly.type
_entity_poly.pdbx_seq_one_letter_code
_entity_poly.pdbx_strand_id
1 'polypeptide(L)'
;MDLKILQKKLEEIKKMGFVETHRSGNTGIGKTLEDLLKIKENNIPLPDIGEVAELKSYRKSAQSMMTLFTLEPLPQGGDRDRTLLDGFDFDAFKKRVKNDDIVADLRMYYRPDGSVRNHGTGFRVKMKKLDDCFATRLRLI
;
A
#
# COMPACT_ATOMS: atom_id res chain seq x y z
N MET A 1 13.88 -9.44 -4.85
CA MET A 1 14.48 -9.47 -3.50
C MET A 1 13.73 -10.52 -2.70
N ASP A 2 14.40 -11.43 -1.99
CA ASP A 2 13.70 -12.41 -1.15
C ASP A 2 13.34 -11.84 0.24
N LEU A 3 12.51 -12.60 0.97
CA LEU A 3 12.00 -12.22 2.29
C LEU A 3 13.08 -12.14 3.39
N LYS A 4 14.15 -12.94 3.32
CA LYS A 4 15.25 -12.90 4.31
C LYS A 4 16.10 -11.64 4.12
N ILE A 5 16.39 -11.28 2.87
CA ILE A 5 17.06 -10.03 2.52
C ILE A 5 16.18 -8.83 2.94
N LEU A 6 14.88 -8.88 2.68
CA LEU A 6 13.94 -7.84 3.10
C LEU A 6 13.95 -7.67 4.63
N GLN A 7 13.81 -8.77 5.39
CA GLN A 7 13.81 -8.74 6.85
C GLN A 7 15.08 -8.10 7.41
N LYS A 8 16.26 -8.48 6.88
CA LYS A 8 17.55 -7.89 7.26
C LYS A 8 17.59 -6.38 7.00
N LYS A 9 17.20 -5.93 5.80
CA LYS A 9 17.15 -4.50 5.46
C LYS A 9 16.18 -3.72 6.34
N LEU A 10 15.03 -4.31 6.71
CA LEU A 10 14.07 -3.66 7.60
C LEU A 10 14.62 -3.48 9.02
N GLU A 11 15.40 -4.44 9.55
CA GLU A 11 16.13 -4.25 10.81
C GLU A 11 17.25 -3.19 10.71
N GLU A 12 17.94 -3.09 9.57
CA GLU A 12 18.92 -2.03 9.31
C GLU A 12 18.26 -0.65 9.31
N ILE A 13 17.14 -0.50 8.60
CA ILE A 13 16.35 0.75 8.54
C ILE A 13 15.79 1.12 9.92
N LYS A 14 15.29 0.15 10.70
CA LYS A 14 14.79 0.34 12.07
C LYS A 14 15.87 0.90 13.01
N LYS A 15 17.14 0.53 12.81
CA LYS A 15 18.30 1.05 13.57
C LYS A 15 18.71 2.48 13.19
N MET A 16 18.30 2.98 12.02
CA MET A 16 18.56 4.37 11.61
C MET A 16 17.72 5.38 12.42
N GLY A 17 16.64 4.95 13.07
CA GLY A 17 15.77 5.83 13.84
C GLY A 17 14.88 6.69 12.94
N PHE A 18 14.97 8.01 13.10
CA PHE A 18 14.22 8.96 12.26
C PHE A 18 15.01 9.28 10.98
N VAL A 19 14.39 9.00 9.83
CA VAL A 19 14.93 9.32 8.51
C VAL A 19 14.15 10.50 7.92
N GLU A 20 14.86 11.47 7.35
CA GLU A 20 14.26 12.59 6.62
C GLU A 20 13.48 12.08 5.40
N THR A 21 12.39 12.76 5.02
CA THR A 21 11.54 12.25 3.94
C THR A 21 12.09 12.62 2.57
N HIS A 22 12.16 11.64 1.66
CA HIS A 22 12.67 11.85 0.30
C HIS A 22 11.66 12.50 -0.66
N ARG A 23 10.43 12.76 -0.20
CA ARG A 23 9.36 13.40 -1.00
C ARG A 23 8.39 14.14 -0.08
N SER A 24 8.02 15.36 -0.47
CA SER A 24 7.02 16.16 0.24
C SER A 24 5.60 15.55 0.17
N GLY A 25 4.81 15.78 1.21
CA GLY A 25 3.41 15.33 1.28
C GLY A 25 3.21 13.85 1.64
N ASN A 26 1.97 13.39 1.51
CA ASN A 26 1.51 12.11 2.09
C ASN A 26 2.23 10.87 1.52
N THR A 27 2.65 10.91 0.26
CA THR A 27 3.36 9.80 -0.40
C THR A 27 4.82 9.68 0.04
N GLY A 28 5.35 10.66 0.79
CA GLY A 28 6.72 10.67 1.31
C GLY A 28 7.09 9.41 2.11
N ILE A 29 6.19 8.86 2.93
CA ILE A 29 6.46 7.62 3.69
C ILE A 29 6.60 6.38 2.82
N GLY A 30 5.84 6.29 1.72
CA GLY A 30 5.97 5.22 0.72
C GLY A 30 7.35 5.28 0.10
N LYS A 31 7.59 6.43 -0.55
CA LYS A 31 8.81 6.75 -1.31
C LYS A 31 10.10 6.59 -0.49
N THR A 32 10.13 7.14 0.72
CA THR A 32 11.32 7.09 1.58
C THR A 32 11.74 5.64 1.88
N LEU A 33 10.78 4.73 2.15
CA LEU A 33 11.14 3.32 2.39
C LEU A 33 11.55 2.60 1.11
N GLU A 34 10.92 2.88 -0.03
CA GLU A 34 11.29 2.30 -1.32
C GLU A 34 12.74 2.63 -1.66
N ASP A 35 13.13 3.89 -1.53
CA ASP A 35 14.50 4.35 -1.78
C ASP A 35 15.50 3.71 -0.80
N LEU A 36 15.17 3.64 0.51
CA LEU A 36 16.00 2.96 1.52
C LEU A 36 16.19 1.47 1.22
N LEU A 37 15.16 0.79 0.70
CA LEU A 37 15.22 -0.60 0.26
C LEU A 37 15.91 -0.77 -1.11
N LYS A 38 16.19 0.32 -1.82
CA LYS A 38 16.67 0.39 -3.21
C LYS A 38 15.70 -0.20 -4.24
N ILE A 39 14.40 0.02 -4.02
CA ILE A 39 13.32 -0.33 -4.94
C ILE A 39 13.05 0.86 -5.86
N LYS A 40 13.06 0.62 -7.17
CA LYS A 40 12.77 1.67 -8.16
C LYS A 40 11.25 1.82 -8.30
N GLU A 41 10.77 2.99 -7.92
CA GLU A 41 9.39 3.43 -8.12
C GLU A 41 8.94 3.25 -9.58
N ASN A 42 7.79 2.62 -9.77
CA ASN A 42 7.21 2.27 -11.06
C ASN A 42 5.67 2.14 -10.93
N ASN A 43 4.96 1.96 -12.05
CA ASN A 43 3.50 1.84 -12.11
C ASN A 43 3.02 0.45 -12.57
N ILE A 44 3.91 -0.56 -12.55
CA ILE A 44 3.60 -1.92 -12.99
C ILE A 44 2.81 -2.61 -11.86
N PRO A 45 1.65 -3.25 -12.13
CA PRO A 45 0.86 -3.94 -11.12
C PRO A 45 1.47 -5.33 -10.81
N LEU A 46 2.71 -5.34 -10.29
CA LEU A 46 3.46 -6.54 -9.93
C LEU A 46 4.13 -6.35 -8.56
N PRO A 47 4.25 -7.41 -7.74
CA PRO A 47 4.73 -7.27 -6.36
C PRO A 47 6.14 -6.67 -6.26
N ASP A 48 6.29 -5.59 -5.48
CA ASP A 48 7.57 -4.91 -5.20
C ASP A 48 8.71 -5.85 -4.78
N ILE A 49 8.38 -6.94 -4.07
CA ILE A 49 9.34 -7.84 -3.43
C ILE A 49 9.42 -9.15 -4.22
N GLY A 50 10.18 -9.11 -5.32
CA GLY A 50 10.59 -10.32 -6.05
C GLY A 50 9.43 -11.23 -6.45
N GLU A 51 8.34 -10.63 -6.94
CA GLU A 51 7.12 -11.31 -7.42
C GLU A 51 6.31 -12.06 -6.34
N VAL A 52 6.73 -12.05 -5.07
CA VAL A 52 6.06 -12.81 -3.98
C VAL A 52 5.33 -11.95 -2.95
N ALA A 53 5.67 -10.67 -2.80
CA ALA A 53 5.04 -9.82 -1.78
C ALA A 53 5.00 -8.34 -2.18
N GLU A 54 3.94 -7.69 -1.73
CA GLU A 54 3.62 -6.31 -2.03
C GLU A 54 3.99 -5.39 -0.84
N LEU A 55 4.34 -4.12 -1.12
CA LEU A 55 4.98 -3.21 -0.19
C LEU A 55 4.49 -1.71 -0.26
N LYS A 56 3.43 -1.27 0.47
CA LYS A 56 3.09 0.18 0.79
C LYS A 56 2.81 0.60 2.27
N SER A 57 3.40 1.69 2.76
CA SER A 57 3.49 2.02 4.21
C SER A 57 2.33 2.76 4.86
N TYR A 58 2.20 2.52 6.17
CA TYR A 58 1.24 3.18 7.06
C TYR A 58 1.90 3.83 8.29
N ARG A 59 1.39 4.98 8.73
CA ARG A 59 1.83 5.65 9.98
C ARG A 59 1.01 5.14 11.16
N LYS A 60 1.64 4.61 12.22
CA LYS A 60 0.95 4.04 13.40
C LYS A 60 -0.12 4.95 14.03
N SER A 61 0.10 6.27 14.01
CA SER A 61 -0.83 7.28 14.56
C SER A 61 -1.95 7.70 13.61
N ALA A 62 -1.89 7.31 12.34
CA ALA A 62 -2.90 7.71 11.36
C ALA A 62 -4.25 7.01 11.64
N GLN A 63 -5.33 7.74 11.37
CA GLN A 63 -6.71 7.23 11.39
C GLN A 63 -7.27 6.99 9.97
N SER A 64 -6.46 7.21 8.93
CA SER A 64 -6.86 7.08 7.53
C SER A 64 -6.99 5.62 7.11
N MET A 65 -7.79 5.35 6.07
CA MET A 65 -7.91 3.98 5.55
C MET A 65 -6.66 3.53 4.78
N MET A 66 -6.30 2.26 4.95
CA MET A 66 -5.32 1.53 4.15
C MET A 66 -5.88 1.34 2.72
N THR A 67 -5.06 1.36 1.67
CA THR A 67 -5.56 1.38 0.26
C THR A 67 -5.06 0.13 -0.45
N LEU A 68 -5.74 -1.01 -0.25
CA LEU A 68 -5.31 -2.33 -0.70
C LEU A 68 -4.80 -2.34 -2.15
N PHE A 69 -5.57 -1.74 -3.05
CA PHE A 69 -5.18 -1.50 -4.43
C PHE A 69 -6.03 -0.37 -5.02
N THR A 70 -5.64 0.02 -6.22
CA THR A 70 -6.28 1.05 -7.05
C THR A 70 -6.74 0.39 -8.33
N LEU A 71 -8.01 0.54 -8.67
CA LEU A 71 -8.55 0.13 -9.96
C LEU A 71 -9.02 1.36 -10.70
N GLU A 72 -8.29 1.76 -11.73
CA GLU A 72 -8.81 2.67 -12.74
C GLU A 72 -9.55 1.85 -13.80
N PRO A 73 -10.70 2.32 -14.32
CA PRO A 73 -11.14 1.91 -15.64
C PRO A 73 -9.99 2.19 -16.61
N LEU A 74 -9.45 1.14 -17.23
CA LEU A 74 -8.20 1.19 -18.00
C LEU A 74 -8.20 2.32 -19.05
N PRO A 75 -7.06 3.02 -19.26
CA PRO A 75 -5.73 2.38 -19.32
C PRO A 75 -4.62 2.86 -18.36
N GLN A 76 -3.94 1.86 -17.78
CA GLN A 76 -2.52 1.78 -17.38
C GLN A 76 -1.98 2.52 -16.11
N GLY A 77 -2.11 1.88 -14.93
CA GLY A 77 -1.01 1.77 -13.94
C GLY A 77 -1.30 2.08 -12.45
N GLY A 78 -0.67 1.32 -11.53
CA GLY A 78 -0.31 1.78 -10.16
C GLY A 78 -1.28 1.58 -8.96
N ASP A 79 -1.57 0.35 -8.52
CA ASP A 79 -0.81 -0.47 -7.53
C ASP A 79 -0.64 -0.16 -5.98
N ARG A 80 -0.29 -1.25 -5.24
CA ARG A 80 0.47 -1.42 -3.95
C ARG A 80 -0.24 -1.49 -2.57
N ASP A 81 0.31 -2.18 -1.52
CA ASP A 81 0.08 -2.03 -0.03
C ASP A 81 1.01 -2.92 0.90
N ARG A 82 1.40 -2.51 2.15
CA ARG A 82 2.35 -3.23 3.08
C ARG A 82 1.55 -3.93 4.19
N THR A 83 1.31 -5.23 4.04
CA THR A 83 1.45 -6.26 5.10
C THR A 83 1.54 -7.59 4.36
N LEU A 84 2.44 -8.52 4.74
CA LEU A 84 2.44 -9.85 4.13
C LEU A 84 1.21 -10.60 4.62
N LEU A 85 0.30 -10.83 3.69
CA LEU A 85 -1.02 -11.35 3.91
C LEU A 85 -1.30 -12.33 2.78
N ASP A 86 -1.34 -13.62 3.11
CA ASP A 86 -1.43 -14.71 2.14
C ASP A 86 -2.83 -15.34 2.15
N GLY A 87 -3.21 -15.99 1.04
CA GLY A 87 -4.52 -16.58 0.83
C GLY A 87 -5.64 -15.55 0.72
N PHE A 88 -5.59 -14.67 -0.29
CA PHE A 88 -6.69 -13.74 -0.58
C PHE A 88 -7.96 -14.50 -0.99
N ASP A 89 -9.05 -14.29 -0.25
CA ASP A 89 -10.36 -14.89 -0.50
C ASP A 89 -11.31 -13.86 -1.15
N PHE A 90 -11.72 -14.12 -2.38
CA PHE A 90 -12.62 -13.25 -3.14
C PHE A 90 -14.07 -13.26 -2.64
N ASP A 91 -14.55 -14.36 -2.06
CA ASP A 91 -15.87 -14.42 -1.43
C ASP A 91 -15.89 -13.68 -0.10
N ALA A 92 -14.82 -13.79 0.70
CA ALA A 92 -14.61 -12.93 1.85
C ALA A 92 -14.57 -11.45 1.44
N PHE A 93 -13.77 -11.08 0.42
CA PHE A 93 -13.72 -9.71 -0.10
C PHE A 93 -15.12 -9.18 -0.48
N LYS A 94 -15.88 -9.93 -1.30
CA LYS A 94 -17.26 -9.54 -1.69
C LYS A 94 -18.17 -9.35 -0.47
N LYS A 95 -18.05 -10.22 0.55
CA LYS A 95 -18.81 -10.09 1.82
C LYS A 95 -18.40 -8.85 2.60
N ARG A 96 -17.11 -8.48 2.63
CA ARG A 96 -16.62 -7.26 3.31
C ARG A 96 -17.04 -5.98 2.59
N VAL A 97 -17.08 -5.97 1.26
CA VAL A 97 -17.65 -4.86 0.47
C VAL A 97 -19.14 -4.69 0.77
N LYS A 98 -19.92 -5.77 0.83
CA LYS A 98 -21.35 -5.72 1.21
C LYS A 98 -21.62 -5.26 2.66
N ASN A 99 -20.61 -5.27 3.52
CA ASN A 99 -20.71 -4.92 4.94
C ASN A 99 -20.04 -3.57 5.28
N ASP A 100 -19.67 -2.75 4.28
CA ASP A 100 -18.93 -1.48 4.44
C ASP A 100 -17.60 -1.58 5.23
N ASP A 101 -17.03 -2.79 5.34
CA ASP A 101 -15.69 -3.05 5.89
C ASP A 101 -14.61 -2.60 4.88
N ILE A 102 -14.88 -2.77 3.57
CA ILE A 102 -14.08 -2.28 2.44
C ILE A 102 -14.92 -1.31 1.62
N VAL A 103 -14.39 -0.12 1.31
CA VAL A 103 -15.09 0.91 0.53
C VAL A 103 -14.36 1.20 -0.79
N ALA A 104 -15.14 1.58 -1.81
CA ALA A 104 -14.63 2.16 -3.04
C ALA A 104 -14.57 3.69 -2.88
N ASP A 105 -13.37 4.25 -2.98
CA ASP A 105 -13.09 5.67 -2.78
C ASP A 105 -12.78 6.35 -4.13
N LEU A 106 -13.65 7.26 -4.56
CA LEU A 106 -13.54 8.00 -5.83
C LEU A 106 -12.69 9.26 -5.63
N ARG A 107 -11.41 9.19 -6.01
CA ARG A 107 -10.38 10.17 -5.65
C ARG A 107 -10.04 11.10 -6.80
N MET A 108 -11.03 11.88 -7.23
CA MET A 108 -10.93 12.87 -8.30
C MET A 108 -11.11 14.29 -7.76
N TYR A 109 -10.33 15.24 -8.26
CA TYR A 109 -10.50 16.66 -7.94
C TYR A 109 -9.97 17.56 -9.07
N TYR A 110 -10.47 18.79 -9.13
CA TYR A 110 -9.92 19.84 -9.99
C TYR A 110 -8.75 20.52 -9.29
N ARG A 111 -7.64 20.71 -10.01
CA ARG A 111 -6.55 21.58 -9.57
C ARG A 111 -6.92 23.06 -9.76
N PRO A 112 -6.20 24.00 -9.10
CA PRO A 112 -6.44 25.43 -9.28
C PRO A 112 -6.27 25.95 -10.73
N ASP A 113 -5.52 25.22 -11.56
CA ASP A 113 -5.33 25.49 -13.00
C ASP A 113 -6.48 24.94 -13.89
N GLY A 114 -7.53 24.37 -13.29
CA GLY A 114 -8.66 23.75 -13.99
C GLY A 114 -8.41 22.31 -14.48
N SER A 115 -7.19 21.78 -14.39
CA SER A 115 -6.90 20.41 -14.81
C SER A 115 -7.49 19.37 -13.85
N VAL A 116 -7.98 18.26 -14.41
CA VAL A 116 -8.54 17.14 -13.63
C VAL A 116 -7.40 16.27 -13.13
N ARG A 117 -7.35 16.03 -11.82
CA ARG A 117 -6.49 15.01 -11.22
C ARG A 117 -7.33 13.82 -10.78
N ASN A 118 -7.09 12.67 -11.40
CA ASN A 118 -7.51 11.37 -10.90
C ASN A 118 -6.36 10.70 -10.12
N HIS A 119 -6.69 10.03 -9.01
CA HIS A 119 -5.80 9.11 -8.29
C HIS A 119 -6.26 7.65 -8.37
N GLY A 120 -7.28 7.38 -9.17
CA GLY A 120 -7.93 6.09 -9.31
C GLY A 120 -8.83 5.71 -8.15
N THR A 121 -9.78 4.82 -8.43
CA THR A 121 -10.71 4.29 -7.42
C THR A 121 -9.91 3.43 -6.45
N GLY A 122 -9.77 3.91 -5.22
CA GLY A 122 -9.09 3.17 -4.17
C GLY A 122 -10.03 2.16 -3.54
N PHE A 123 -9.66 0.88 -3.52
CA PHE A 123 -10.30 -0.10 -2.64
C PHE A 123 -9.61 -0.02 -1.28
N ARG A 124 -10.35 0.46 -0.28
CA ARG A 124 -9.76 0.87 1.01
C ARG A 124 -10.38 0.13 2.18
N VAL A 125 -9.57 -0.20 3.17
CA VAL A 125 -9.98 -0.89 4.41
C VAL A 125 -9.54 -0.10 5.64
N LYS A 126 -10.33 -0.10 6.71
CA LYS A 126 -9.91 0.49 8.00
C LYS A 126 -8.75 -0.36 8.55
N MET A 127 -7.67 0.24 9.06
CA MET A 127 -6.48 -0.54 9.47
C MET A 127 -6.79 -1.65 10.49
N LYS A 128 -7.75 -1.42 11.41
CA LYS A 128 -8.26 -2.41 12.38
C LYS A 128 -9.05 -3.59 11.78
N LYS A 129 -9.28 -3.57 10.46
CA LYS A 129 -10.01 -4.54 9.64
C LYS A 129 -9.13 -5.13 8.52
N LEU A 130 -7.83 -4.85 8.51
CA LEU A 130 -6.93 -5.37 7.49
C LEU A 130 -6.82 -6.91 7.59
N ASP A 131 -6.60 -7.42 8.80
CA ASP A 131 -6.49 -8.86 9.10
C ASP A 131 -7.75 -9.65 8.71
N ASP A 132 -8.93 -9.01 8.77
CA ASP A 132 -10.25 -9.58 8.42
C ASP A 132 -10.37 -10.01 6.93
N CYS A 133 -9.41 -9.65 6.09
CA CYS A 133 -9.40 -9.83 4.63
C CYS A 133 -8.46 -10.95 4.13
N PHE A 134 -7.70 -11.61 5.01
CA PHE A 134 -6.63 -12.54 4.62
C PHE A 134 -6.46 -13.69 5.60
N ALA A 135 -5.91 -14.83 5.15
CA ALA A 135 -5.86 -16.06 5.94
C ALA A 135 -4.75 -16.08 7.00
N THR A 136 -3.62 -15.42 6.74
CA THR A 136 -2.45 -15.43 7.65
C THR A 136 -1.82 -14.05 7.82
N ARG A 137 -1.18 -13.84 8.98
CA ARG A 137 -0.41 -12.64 9.29
C ARG A 137 0.92 -13.01 9.93
N LEU A 138 2.02 -12.81 9.22
CA LEU A 138 3.37 -13.04 9.73
C LEU A 138 4.04 -11.72 10.13
N ARG A 139 4.69 -11.70 11.30
CA ARG A 139 5.50 -10.57 11.77
C ARG A 139 6.95 -10.73 11.32
N LEU A 140 7.49 -9.73 10.61
CA LEU A 140 8.87 -9.76 10.11
C LEU A 140 9.90 -9.15 11.09
N ILE A 141 9.57 -8.05 11.80
CA ILE A 141 10.48 -7.27 12.68
C ILE A 141 9.76 -6.62 13.89
#